data_AF-A0ABD2HU31-F1
#
_entry.id   AF-A0ABD2HU31-F1
#
_cell.length_a   1.000
_cell.length_b   1.000
_cell.length_c   1.000
_cell.angle_alpha   90.00
_cell.angle_beta   90.00
_cell.angle_gamma   90.00
#
_symmetry.space_group_name_H-M   'P 1'
#
loop_
_entity.id
_entity.type
_entity.pdbx_description
1 polymer ?
#
loop_
_entity_poly.entity_id
_entity_poly.type
_entity_poly.pdbx_seq_one_letter_code
_entity_poly.pdbx_strand_id
1 'polypeptide(L)'
;MMASKTLLTIVNNANFYPKHRHDSHADFIKDLCDAFGKSSSVSNGQALTTYARQIATPARGKQANYSGWAKLDDAHIISIMLRRPVVIVRPIADSDFLIANGIPQWNDQSEPQTLNIYFPDGELMLKKRDIDHANLCHFTVFRRGKRNTRVERIVANPIVLWYNGVNHFQCIYFEPIQPHHRQGIELIGSGTIEVPPNFIS
;
A
#
# COMPACT_ATOMS: atom_id res chain seq x y z
N MET A 1 -8.45 13.98 4.13
CA MET A 1 -9.66 14.69 3.67
C MET A 1 -9.83 14.74 2.14
N MET A 2 -8.75 14.82 1.34
CA MET A 2 -8.85 14.71 -0.14
C MET A 2 -9.10 13.27 -0.62
N ALA A 3 -8.37 12.27 -0.10
CA ALA A 3 -8.48 10.88 -0.56
C ALA A 3 -9.89 10.29 -0.42
N SER A 4 -10.60 10.61 0.67
CA SER A 4 -11.99 10.21 0.87
C SER A 4 -12.96 10.84 -0.13
N LYS A 5 -12.78 12.13 -0.44
CA LYS A 5 -13.58 12.82 -1.46
C LYS A 5 -13.34 12.22 -2.85
N THR A 6 -12.08 11.98 -3.21
CA THR A 6 -11.75 11.38 -4.51
C THR A 6 -12.27 9.95 -4.63
N LEU A 7 -12.16 9.13 -3.59
CA LEU A 7 -12.73 7.78 -3.58
C LEU A 7 -14.25 7.81 -3.71
N LEU A 8 -14.95 8.71 -3.00
CA LEU A 8 -16.39 8.91 -3.16
C LEU A 8 -16.75 9.39 -4.57
N THR A 9 -15.93 10.24 -5.20
CA THR A 9 -16.12 10.66 -6.59
C THR A 9 -15.99 9.48 -7.55
N ILE A 10 -15.00 8.61 -7.37
CA ILE A 10 -14.79 7.40 -8.17
C ILE A 10 -15.96 6.41 -8.00
N VAL A 11 -16.41 6.19 -6.77
CA VAL A 11 -17.53 5.29 -6.47
C VAL A 11 -18.84 5.81 -7.06
N ASN A 12 -19.08 7.11 -7.02
CA ASN A 12 -20.36 7.70 -7.44
C ASN A 12 -20.38 8.18 -8.90
N ASN A 13 -19.27 8.09 -9.65
CA ASN A 13 -19.20 8.59 -11.02
C ASN A 13 -18.63 7.56 -11.98
N ALA A 14 -19.50 7.03 -12.84
CA ALA A 14 -19.16 6.06 -13.87
C ALA A 14 -18.21 6.58 -14.96
N ASN A 15 -17.83 7.87 -14.95
CA ASN A 15 -16.80 8.39 -15.84
C ASN A 15 -15.38 8.24 -15.29
N PHE A 16 -15.22 7.91 -13.99
CA PHE A 16 -13.94 7.85 -13.31
C PHE A 16 -13.52 6.41 -13.00
N TYR A 17 -13.29 5.60 -14.04
CA TYR A 17 -12.68 4.27 -13.91
C TYR A 17 -11.79 3.93 -15.13
N PRO A 18 -10.86 2.98 -15.01
CA PRO A 18 -9.98 2.59 -16.11
C PRO A 18 -10.71 1.75 -17.17
N LYS A 19 -11.41 2.42 -18.10
CA LYS A 19 -12.19 1.81 -19.20
C LYS A 19 -11.42 0.85 -20.11
N HIS A 20 -10.09 0.93 -20.13
CA HIS A 20 -9.23 0.04 -20.93
C HIS A 20 -9.04 -1.35 -20.27
N ARG A 21 -9.46 -1.53 -19.01
CA ARG A 21 -9.28 -2.76 -18.24
C ARG A 21 -10.58 -3.37 -17.76
N HIS A 22 -11.61 -2.57 -17.54
CA HIS A 22 -12.90 -3.04 -17.08
C HIS A 22 -13.95 -2.72 -18.13
N ASP A 23 -14.78 -3.72 -18.45
CA ASP A 23 -15.86 -3.61 -19.44
C ASP A 23 -16.96 -2.64 -18.96
N SER A 24 -17.09 -2.49 -17.64
CA SER A 24 -18.01 -1.54 -17.02
C SER A 24 -17.47 -0.93 -15.72
N HIS A 25 -18.09 0.18 -15.30
CA HIS A 25 -17.85 0.76 -13.98
C HIS A 25 -18.23 -0.22 -12.86
N ALA A 26 -19.27 -1.04 -13.07
CA ALA A 26 -19.68 -2.06 -12.11
C ALA A 26 -18.61 -3.14 -11.91
N ASP A 27 -17.94 -3.57 -12.99
CA ASP A 27 -16.84 -4.54 -12.91
C ASP A 27 -15.65 -3.95 -12.16
N PHE A 28 -15.30 -2.69 -12.44
CA PHE A 28 -14.27 -1.98 -11.69
C PHE A 28 -14.60 -1.87 -10.19
N ILE A 29 -15.84 -1.51 -9.84
CA ILE A 29 -16.27 -1.41 -8.44
C ILE A 29 -16.26 -2.78 -7.76
N LYS A 30 -16.59 -3.85 -8.48
CA LYS A 30 -16.52 -5.21 -7.98
C LYS A 30 -15.07 -5.65 -7.72
N ASP A 31 -14.17 -5.46 -8.67
CA ASP A 31 -12.74 -5.78 -8.50
C ASP A 31 -12.13 -4.99 -7.34
N LEU A 32 -12.51 -3.71 -7.21
CA LEU A 32 -12.09 -2.87 -6.11
C LEU A 32 -12.60 -3.42 -4.76
N CYS A 33 -13.86 -3.87 -4.68
CA CYS A 33 -14.41 -4.54 -3.49
C CYS A 33 -13.73 -5.87 -3.18
N ASP A 34 -13.50 -6.71 -4.18
CA ASP A 34 -12.85 -8.01 -4.05
C ASP A 34 -11.42 -7.82 -3.49
N ALA A 35 -10.71 -6.77 -3.92
CA ALA A 35 -9.40 -6.39 -3.40
C ALA A 35 -9.40 -6.01 -1.90
N PHE A 36 -10.51 -5.53 -1.33
CA PHE A 36 -10.62 -5.26 0.12
C PHE A 36 -10.98 -6.48 0.97
N GLY A 37 -11.16 -7.66 0.37
CA GLY A 37 -11.53 -8.87 1.11
C GLY A 37 -12.89 -8.79 1.83
N LYS A 38 -13.73 -7.80 1.50
CA LYS A 38 -15.10 -7.69 2.04
C LYS A 38 -16.04 -8.60 1.26
N SER A 39 -15.87 -9.90 1.49
CA SER A 39 -16.90 -10.88 1.19
C SER A 39 -18.06 -10.70 2.19
N SER A 40 -19.28 -10.73 1.66
CA SER A 40 -20.57 -10.95 2.32
C SER A 40 -21.45 -9.74 2.70
N SER A 41 -22.66 -9.76 2.13
CA SER A 41 -23.94 -9.14 2.51
C SER A 41 -24.22 -7.66 2.21
N VAL A 42 -23.23 -6.80 1.97
CA VAL A 42 -23.44 -5.37 1.67
C VAL A 42 -23.19 -5.10 0.19
N SER A 43 -24.05 -4.34 -0.48
CA SER A 43 -23.82 -3.96 -1.89
C SER A 43 -22.43 -3.33 -2.05
N ASN A 44 -21.69 -3.70 -3.10
CA ASN A 44 -20.30 -3.26 -3.32
C ASN A 44 -20.11 -1.74 -3.15
N GLY A 45 -21.06 -0.93 -3.64
CA GLY A 45 -21.02 0.52 -3.48
C GLY A 45 -21.15 1.02 -2.03
N GLN A 46 -21.92 0.35 -1.18
CA GLN A 46 -22.07 0.70 0.24
C GLN A 46 -20.82 0.35 1.05
N ALA A 47 -20.15 -0.77 0.74
CA ALA A 47 -18.90 -1.15 1.42
C ALA A 47 -17.78 -0.12 1.21
N LEU A 48 -17.65 0.38 -0.03
CA LEU A 48 -16.66 1.40 -0.41
C LEU A 48 -17.03 2.78 0.11
N THR A 49 -18.31 3.15 0.08
CA THR A 49 -18.78 4.41 0.66
C THR A 49 -18.52 4.44 2.17
N THR A 50 -18.76 3.32 2.85
CA THR A 50 -18.48 3.18 4.29
C THR A 50 -16.99 3.32 4.57
N TYR A 51 -16.15 2.62 3.79
CA TYR A 51 -14.70 2.74 3.90
C TYR A 51 -14.23 4.18 3.64
N ALA A 52 -14.73 4.85 2.59
CA ALA A 52 -14.39 6.23 2.27
C ALA A 52 -14.74 7.20 3.42
N ARG A 53 -15.85 6.95 4.13
CA ARG A 53 -16.23 7.71 5.34
C ARG A 53 -15.32 7.39 6.53
N GLN A 54 -14.90 6.15 6.69
CA GLN A 54 -13.96 5.74 7.75
C GLN A 54 -12.61 6.46 7.60
N ILE A 55 -12.01 6.45 6.41
CA ILE A 55 -10.76 7.19 6.16
C ILE A 55 -10.94 8.72 6.16
N ALA A 56 -12.18 9.22 5.98
CA ALA A 56 -12.48 10.65 6.10
C ALA A 56 -12.48 11.14 7.54
N THR A 57 -12.65 10.23 8.50
CA THR A 57 -12.83 10.53 9.91
C THR A 57 -11.55 10.14 10.66
N PRO A 58 -10.54 11.03 10.73
CA PRO A 58 -9.38 10.75 11.58
C PRO A 58 -9.88 10.55 13.01
N ALA A 59 -9.43 9.47 13.66
CA ALA A 59 -9.89 9.10 14.99
C ALA A 59 -9.66 10.26 15.99
N ARG A 60 -10.72 11.02 16.29
CA ARG A 60 -10.73 12.00 17.37
C ARG A 60 -11.55 11.42 18.52
N GLY A 61 -10.87 10.80 19.49
CA GLY A 61 -11.50 10.44 20.77
C GLY A 61 -10.99 9.13 21.36
N LYS A 62 -10.94 9.10 22.70
CA LYS A 62 -10.44 8.01 23.56
C LYS A 62 -11.25 6.69 23.52
N GLN A 63 -12.17 6.51 22.57
CA GLN A 63 -13.14 5.39 22.59
C GLN A 63 -13.49 4.81 21.21
N ALA A 64 -12.77 5.16 20.15
CA ALA A 64 -12.97 4.54 18.85
C ALA A 64 -11.83 3.55 18.58
N ASN A 65 -12.05 2.27 18.89
CA ASN A 65 -11.16 1.15 18.57
C ASN A 65 -10.58 1.29 17.15
N TYR A 66 -9.31 1.67 17.04
CA TYR A 66 -8.41 1.53 15.87
C TYR A 66 -8.94 1.90 14.47
N SER A 67 -10.04 2.64 14.35
CA SER A 67 -10.83 2.71 13.11
C SER A 67 -10.43 3.83 12.13
N GLY A 68 -9.45 4.66 12.49
CA GLY A 68 -9.01 5.82 11.70
C GLY A 68 -7.53 5.82 11.30
N TRP A 69 -6.79 4.75 11.59
CA TRP A 69 -5.38 4.62 11.21
C TRP A 69 -5.25 4.00 9.82
N ALA A 70 -4.20 4.38 9.09
CA ALA A 70 -3.90 3.83 7.79
C ALA A 70 -3.61 2.33 7.90
N LYS A 71 -4.28 1.52 7.09
CA LYS A 71 -4.09 0.07 7.01
C LYS A 71 -3.23 -0.28 5.80
N LEU A 72 -2.60 -1.46 5.83
CA LEU A 72 -1.85 -1.98 4.68
C LEU A 72 -2.73 -2.01 3.40
N ASP A 73 -4.01 -2.36 3.55
CA ASP A 73 -4.94 -2.45 2.42
C ASP A 73 -5.29 -1.08 1.80
N ASP A 74 -5.05 0.02 2.51
CA ASP A 74 -5.26 1.37 1.98
C ASP A 74 -4.32 1.65 0.79
N ALA A 75 -3.19 0.94 0.71
CA ALA A 75 -2.26 1.03 -0.41
C ALA A 75 -2.86 0.56 -1.75
N HIS A 76 -3.86 -0.32 -1.76
CA HIS A 76 -4.59 -0.66 -2.98
C HIS A 76 -5.21 0.60 -3.60
N ILE A 77 -5.91 1.41 -2.81
CA ILE A 77 -6.57 2.62 -3.29
C ILE A 77 -5.56 3.62 -3.77
N ILE A 78 -4.51 3.83 -2.99
CA ILE A 78 -3.45 4.79 -3.34
C ILE A 78 -2.84 4.38 -4.68
N SER A 79 -2.59 3.09 -4.88
CA SER A 79 -2.00 2.60 -6.13
C SER A 79 -2.90 2.83 -7.35
N ILE A 80 -4.20 2.58 -7.20
CA ILE A 80 -5.21 2.76 -8.26
C ILE A 80 -5.44 4.25 -8.53
N MET A 81 -5.61 5.06 -7.48
CA MET A 81 -5.90 6.49 -7.59
C MET A 81 -4.74 7.29 -8.18
N LEU A 82 -3.51 7.00 -7.76
CA LEU A 82 -2.32 7.69 -8.25
C LEU A 82 -1.77 7.07 -9.54
N ARG A 83 -2.36 5.96 -10.00
CA ARG A 83 -1.88 5.16 -11.13
C ARG A 83 -0.39 4.84 -11.03
N ARG A 84 0.07 4.59 -9.80
CA ARG A 84 1.48 4.38 -9.47
C ARG A 84 1.58 3.18 -8.52
N PRO A 85 2.50 2.23 -8.73
CA PRO A 85 2.64 1.12 -7.80
C PRO A 85 2.95 1.61 -6.38
N VAL A 86 2.43 0.92 -5.37
CA VAL A 86 2.79 1.15 -3.96
C VAL A 86 3.49 -0.10 -3.45
N VAL A 87 4.66 0.07 -2.84
CA VAL A 87 5.45 -1.01 -2.25
C VAL A 87 5.52 -0.76 -0.75
N ILE A 88 5.01 -1.71 0.05
CA ILE A 88 5.19 -1.68 1.50
C ILE A 88 6.21 -2.76 1.87
N VAL A 89 7.33 -2.32 2.44
CA VAL A 89 8.33 -3.19 3.06
C VAL A 89 7.94 -3.40 4.51
N ARG A 90 7.85 -4.66 4.97
CA ARG A 90 7.50 -4.96 6.36
C ARG A 90 8.17 -6.23 6.87
N PRO A 91 8.36 -6.38 8.20
CA PRO A 91 8.71 -7.66 8.80
C PRO A 91 7.68 -8.75 8.48
N ILE A 92 8.15 -9.99 8.41
CA ILE A 92 7.30 -11.17 8.24
C ILE A 92 6.66 -11.57 9.58
N ALA A 93 7.37 -11.38 10.69
CA ALA A 93 6.89 -11.71 12.03
C ALA A 93 5.59 -10.98 12.38
N ASP A 94 4.79 -11.62 13.24
CA ASP A 94 3.57 -11.02 13.78
C ASP A 94 3.87 -9.91 14.79
N SER A 95 2.85 -9.11 15.10
CA SER A 95 2.99 -7.94 15.99
C SER A 95 3.41 -8.32 17.40
N ASP A 96 2.92 -9.44 17.93
CA ASP A 96 3.14 -9.84 19.32
C ASP A 96 4.60 -10.27 19.52
N PHE A 97 5.15 -11.00 18.55
CA PHE A 97 6.56 -11.34 18.51
C PHE A 97 7.45 -10.09 18.48
N LEU A 98 7.13 -9.11 17.61
CA LEU A 98 7.94 -7.89 17.46
C LEU A 98 7.88 -7.00 18.71
N ILE A 99 6.73 -6.93 19.38
CA ILE A 99 6.59 -6.19 20.64
C ILE A 99 7.47 -6.84 21.73
N ALA A 100 7.51 -8.18 21.79
CA ALA A 100 8.27 -8.91 22.80
C ALA A 100 9.79 -8.89 22.55
N ASN A 101 10.23 -8.87 21.29
CA ASN A 101 11.65 -9.04 20.92
C ASN A 101 12.34 -7.76 20.43
N GLY A 102 11.59 -6.67 20.30
CA GLY A 102 12.08 -5.38 19.82
C GLY A 102 11.50 -5.04 18.46
N ILE A 103 10.94 -3.82 18.37
CA ILE A 103 10.33 -3.33 17.15
C ILE A 103 11.46 -2.95 16.17
N PRO A 104 11.54 -3.58 14.99
CA PRO A 104 12.63 -3.34 14.05
C PRO A 104 12.54 -1.91 13.55
N GLN A 105 13.70 -1.33 13.25
CA GLN A 105 13.81 -0.02 12.61
C GLN A 105 14.01 -0.18 11.10
N TRP A 106 13.88 0.91 10.35
CA TRP A 106 14.22 0.87 8.94
C TRP A 106 15.67 0.43 8.73
N ASN A 107 15.91 -0.41 7.71
CA ASN A 107 17.19 -1.08 7.43
C ASN A 107 17.69 -2.06 8.49
N ASP A 108 16.87 -2.40 9.49
CA ASP A 108 17.16 -3.55 10.34
C ASP A 108 17.09 -4.85 9.52
N GLN A 109 18.22 -5.53 9.41
CA GLN A 109 18.36 -6.79 8.67
C GLN A 109 18.25 -8.02 9.57
N SER A 110 18.07 -7.85 10.88
CA SER A 110 17.91 -8.96 11.81
C SER A 110 16.61 -9.73 11.58
N GLU A 111 15.56 -9.03 11.13
CA GLU A 111 14.24 -9.60 10.86
C GLU A 111 14.01 -9.87 9.38
N PRO A 112 13.56 -11.09 8.98
CA PRO A 112 13.11 -11.36 7.63
C PRO A 112 11.97 -10.43 7.21
N GLN A 113 12.08 -9.85 6.00
CA GLN A 113 11.11 -8.88 5.48
C GLN A 113 10.40 -9.38 4.22
N THR A 114 9.23 -8.82 3.97
CA THR A 114 8.42 -9.01 2.76
C THR A 114 8.08 -7.67 2.12
N LEU A 115 7.86 -7.72 0.81
CA LEU A 115 7.33 -6.65 -0.02
C LEU A 115 5.86 -6.97 -0.33
N ASN A 116 4.96 -6.10 0.10
CA ASN A 116 3.61 -6.04 -0.42
C ASN A 116 3.58 -5.03 -1.56
N ILE A 117 3.32 -5.50 -2.78
CA ILE A 117 3.38 -4.69 -4.00
C ILE A 117 1.98 -4.57 -4.56
N TYR A 118 1.43 -3.37 -4.48
CA TYR A 118 0.10 -3.01 -4.95
C TYR A 118 0.25 -2.35 -6.31
N PHE A 119 -0.29 -2.98 -7.35
CA PHE A 119 -0.26 -2.44 -8.69
C PHE A 119 -1.48 -1.53 -8.94
N PRO A 120 -1.33 -0.50 -9.81
CA PRO A 120 -2.42 0.42 -10.19
C PRO A 120 -3.69 -0.22 -10.73
N ASP A 121 -3.59 -1.51 -11.03
CA ASP A 121 -4.57 -2.29 -11.73
C ASP A 121 -5.33 -3.24 -10.79
N GLY A 122 -5.09 -3.09 -9.47
CA GLY A 122 -5.75 -3.82 -8.41
C GLY A 122 -5.05 -5.11 -8.01
N GLU A 123 -3.97 -5.52 -8.69
CA GLU A 123 -3.23 -6.71 -8.29
C GLU A 123 -2.33 -6.46 -7.07
N LEU A 124 -2.38 -7.38 -6.11
CA LEU A 124 -1.39 -7.51 -5.03
C LEU A 124 -0.40 -8.63 -5.36
N MET A 125 0.88 -8.34 -5.23
CA MET A 125 1.95 -9.32 -5.22
C MET A 125 2.71 -9.29 -3.89
N LEU A 126 2.90 -10.48 -3.31
CA LEU A 126 3.74 -10.67 -2.14
C LEU A 126 5.07 -11.29 -2.57
N LYS A 127 6.19 -10.73 -2.11
CA LYS A 127 7.54 -11.20 -2.43
C LYS A 127 8.42 -11.04 -1.19
N LYS A 128 9.17 -12.09 -0.81
CA LYS A 128 10.21 -11.96 0.21
C LYS A 128 11.19 -10.86 -0.21
N ARG A 129 11.61 -9.99 0.71
CA ARG A 129 12.58 -8.93 0.41
C ARG A 129 13.94 -9.56 0.09
N ASP A 130 14.24 -9.64 -1.20
CA ASP A 130 15.52 -10.01 -1.80
C ASP A 130 16.04 -8.88 -2.71
N ILE A 131 15.46 -7.69 -2.57
CA ILE A 131 15.76 -6.49 -3.35
C ILE A 131 16.45 -5.50 -2.44
N ASP A 132 17.63 -5.06 -2.86
CA ASP A 132 18.40 -4.04 -2.16
C ASP A 132 17.62 -2.73 -2.08
N HIS A 133 17.87 -1.97 -1.02
CA HIS A 133 17.24 -0.68 -0.79
C HIS A 133 17.29 0.21 -2.03
N ALA A 134 18.46 0.38 -2.64
CA ALA A 134 18.67 1.26 -3.79
C ALA A 134 17.81 0.87 -5.02
N ASN A 135 17.43 -0.40 -5.11
CA ASN A 135 16.65 -0.94 -6.23
C ASN A 135 15.14 -0.95 -5.95
N LEU A 136 14.68 -0.54 -4.77
CA LEU A 136 13.24 -0.44 -4.47
C LEU A 136 12.54 0.63 -5.33
N CYS A 137 13.27 1.54 -5.97
CA CYS A 137 12.73 2.52 -6.92
C CYS A 137 12.45 1.92 -8.31
N HIS A 138 13.07 0.79 -8.66
CA HIS A 138 12.94 0.14 -9.94
C HIS A 138 13.35 -1.34 -9.86
N PHE A 139 12.39 -2.25 -10.03
CA PHE A 139 12.69 -3.69 -10.03
C PHE A 139 11.65 -4.51 -10.78
N THR A 140 11.96 -5.77 -11.03
CA THR A 140 11.06 -6.72 -11.68
C THR A 140 10.61 -7.79 -10.71
N VAL A 141 9.31 -8.13 -10.77
CA VAL A 141 8.74 -9.26 -10.04
C VAL A 141 8.14 -10.27 -10.99
N PHE A 142 8.12 -11.52 -10.52
CA PHE A 142 7.65 -12.65 -11.30
C PHE A 142 6.57 -13.40 -10.53
N ARG A 143 5.48 -13.73 -11.21
CA ARG A 143 4.43 -14.60 -10.69
C ARG A 143 4.25 -15.80 -11.62
N ARG A 144 3.95 -16.97 -11.06
CA ARG A 144 3.43 -18.10 -11.84
C ARG A 144 1.94 -17.88 -12.12
N GLY A 145 1.58 -17.77 -13.38
CA GLY A 145 0.19 -17.69 -13.85
C GLY A 145 -0.52 -19.04 -13.83
N LYS A 146 -1.81 -19.05 -14.19
CA LYS A 146 -2.73 -20.22 -14.15
C LYS A 146 -2.30 -21.42 -15.03
N ARG A 147 -1.23 -21.30 -15.82
CA ARG A 147 -0.68 -22.37 -16.68
C ARG A 147 0.84 -22.52 -16.55
N ASN A 148 1.39 -22.21 -15.38
CA ASN A 148 2.84 -22.20 -15.15
C ASN A 148 3.61 -21.20 -16.03
N THR A 149 2.90 -20.26 -16.67
CA THR A 149 3.50 -19.15 -17.41
C THR A 149 4.11 -18.16 -16.42
N ARG A 150 5.32 -17.69 -16.69
CA ARG A 150 5.99 -16.67 -15.89
C ARG A 150 5.44 -15.31 -16.32
N VAL A 151 4.66 -14.68 -15.45
CA VAL A 151 4.19 -13.31 -15.64
C VAL A 151 5.22 -12.38 -15.02
N GLU A 152 5.90 -11.63 -15.87
CA GLU A 152 6.86 -10.60 -15.49
C GLU A 152 6.14 -9.26 -15.33
N ARG A 153 6.38 -8.57 -14.21
CA ARG A 153 5.90 -7.21 -14.00
C ARG A 153 7.03 -6.31 -13.55
N ILE A 154 7.15 -5.17 -14.22
CA ILE A 154 8.08 -4.11 -13.86
C ILE A 154 7.40 -3.21 -12.83
N VAL A 155 8.07 -3.01 -11.70
CA VAL A 155 7.74 -2.02 -10.68
C VAL A 155 8.65 -0.83 -10.91
N ALA A 156 8.16 0.19 -11.59
CA ALA A 156 8.92 1.40 -11.89
C ALA A 156 8.34 2.60 -11.14
N ASN A 157 9.22 3.39 -10.53
CA ASN A 157 8.86 4.58 -9.77
C ASN A 157 7.70 4.32 -8.78
N PRO A 158 7.79 3.34 -7.86
CA PRO A 158 6.74 3.10 -6.88
C PRO A 158 6.75 4.17 -5.78
N ILE A 159 5.63 4.31 -5.06
CA ILE A 159 5.63 4.90 -3.72
C ILE A 159 6.11 3.81 -2.78
N VAL A 160 7.17 4.05 -2.02
CA VAL A 160 7.72 3.05 -1.10
C VAL A 160 7.48 3.48 0.32
N LEU A 161 6.86 2.59 1.09
CA LEU A 161 6.64 2.74 2.52
C LEU A 161 7.36 1.59 3.24
N TRP A 162 7.90 1.88 4.40
CA TRP A 162 8.29 0.87 5.36
C TRP A 162 7.29 0.83 6.50
N TYR A 163 6.88 -0.35 6.92
CA TYR A 163 6.01 -0.60 8.05
C TYR A 163 6.75 -1.44 9.08
N ASN A 164 6.80 -1.00 10.33
CA ASN A 164 7.54 -1.68 11.39
C ASN A 164 6.88 -2.99 11.90
N GLY A 165 5.71 -3.35 11.35
CA GLY A 165 4.96 -4.54 11.76
C GLY A 165 3.93 -4.28 12.88
N VAL A 166 4.00 -3.13 13.55
CA VAL A 166 3.20 -2.85 14.75
C VAL A 166 2.29 -1.64 14.57
N ASN A 167 2.85 -0.46 14.33
CA ASN A 167 2.09 0.79 14.39
C ASN A 167 2.66 1.95 13.57
N HIS A 168 3.85 1.81 12.98
CA HIS A 168 4.57 2.91 12.35
C HIS A 168 4.79 2.69 10.87
N PHE A 169 4.47 3.71 10.07
CA PHE A 169 4.84 3.81 8.67
C PHE A 169 5.87 4.91 8.46
N GLN A 170 6.88 4.62 7.65
CA GLN A 170 7.89 5.57 7.20
C GLN A 170 7.88 5.63 5.67
N CYS A 171 7.90 6.83 5.11
CA CYS A 171 8.08 6.99 3.66
C CYS A 171 9.56 6.85 3.31
N ILE A 172 9.85 6.08 2.26
CA ILE A 172 11.20 5.93 1.71
C ILE A 172 11.26 6.72 0.41
N TYR A 173 12.10 7.75 0.41
CA TYR A 173 12.29 8.62 -0.74
C TYR A 173 13.52 8.17 -1.53
N PHE A 174 13.36 8.17 -2.85
CA PHE A 174 14.45 7.98 -3.79
C PHE A 174 14.62 9.26 -4.57
N GLU A 175 15.86 9.60 -4.90
CA GLU A 175 16.07 10.62 -5.90
C GLU A 175 15.44 10.17 -7.21
N PRO A 176 14.70 11.06 -7.90
CA PRO A 176 14.19 10.73 -9.21
C PRO A 176 15.38 10.41 -10.12
N ILE A 177 15.33 9.29 -10.81
CA ILE A 177 16.26 8.99 -11.90
C ILE A 177 16.10 10.11 -12.93
N GLN A 178 16.96 11.13 -12.87
CA GLN A 178 16.92 12.22 -13.83
C GLN A 178 17.14 11.61 -15.22
N PRO A 179 16.38 12.00 -16.26
CA PRO A 179 16.47 11.36 -17.55
C PRO A 179 17.87 11.38 -18.20
N HIS A 180 18.82 12.23 -17.74
CA HIS A 180 20.10 12.42 -18.42
C HIS A 180 21.35 12.72 -17.57
N HIS A 181 21.35 12.57 -16.24
CA HIS A 181 22.57 12.88 -15.48
C HIS A 181 23.42 11.64 -15.20
N ARG A 182 24.63 11.63 -15.78
CA ARG A 182 25.74 10.78 -15.34
C ARG A 182 25.88 10.93 -13.82
N GLN A 183 25.88 9.79 -13.13
CA GLN A 183 26.31 9.60 -11.73
C GLN A 183 25.88 10.77 -10.80
N GLY A 184 24.62 10.74 -10.36
CA GLY A 184 24.09 11.67 -9.36
C GLY A 184 24.38 11.20 -7.94
N ILE A 185 24.85 12.11 -7.11
CA ILE A 185 25.20 11.93 -5.69
C ILE A 185 23.92 11.77 -4.88
N GLU A 186 23.84 10.68 -4.11
CA GLU A 186 22.72 10.28 -3.24
C GLU A 186 22.51 11.26 -2.07
N LEU A 187 21.38 11.96 -2.01
CA LEU A 187 20.87 12.57 -0.77
C LEU A 187 19.68 11.75 -0.24
N ILE A 188 20.00 10.91 0.75
CA ILE A 188 19.07 10.01 1.43
C ILE A 188 18.39 10.79 2.57
N GLY A 189 17.06 10.85 2.55
CA GLY A 189 16.27 11.44 3.63
C GLY A 189 15.23 10.46 4.18
N SER A 190 15.21 10.26 5.50
CA SER A 190 14.13 9.58 6.22
C SER A 190 13.29 10.61 6.98
N GLY A 191 11.97 10.61 6.76
CA GLY A 191 11.03 11.37 7.58
C GLY A 191 10.34 10.44 8.58
N THR A 192 10.54 10.66 9.87
CA THR A 192 9.91 9.88 10.94
C THR A 192 8.51 10.45 11.24
N ILE A 193 7.49 9.60 11.22
CA ILE A 193 6.15 9.94 11.71
C ILE A 193 5.95 9.28 13.09
N GLU A 194 6.26 9.98 14.17
CA GLU A 194 6.16 9.38 15.52
C GLU A 194 4.73 8.96 15.88
N VAL A 195 4.61 7.75 16.45
CA VAL A 195 3.36 7.20 17.00
C VAL A 195 3.47 7.20 18.52
N PRO A 196 2.54 7.83 19.26
CA PRO A 196 2.73 8.02 20.70
C PRO A 196 2.76 6.69 21.50
N PRO A 197 3.57 6.59 22.57
CA PRO A 197 3.77 5.34 23.34
C PRO A 197 2.52 4.77 24.02
N ASN A 198 1.51 5.61 24.29
CA ASN A 198 0.29 5.23 25.01
C ASN A 198 -0.73 4.45 24.14
N PHE A 199 -0.27 3.87 23.04
CA PHE A 199 -1.07 3.23 21.99
C PHE A 199 -0.84 1.70 21.88
N ILE A 200 -0.01 1.09 22.74
CA ILE A 200 0.35 -0.36 22.70
C ILE A 200 -0.27 -1.15 23.88
N SER A 201 -1.31 -0.63 24.52
CA SER A 201 -2.04 -1.33 25.60
C SER A 201 -3.43 -1.79 25.18
#